data_AF-A0A562KCN1-F1
#
_entry.id   AF-A0A562KCN1-F1
#
_cell.length_a   1.000
_cell.length_b   1.000
_cell.length_c   1.000
_cell.angle_alpha   90.00
_cell.angle_beta   90.00
_cell.angle_gamma   90.00
#
_symmetry.space_group_name_H-M   'P 1'
#
loop_
_entity.id
_entity.type
_entity.pdbx_description
1 polymer ?
#
loop_
_entity_poly.entity_id
_entity_poly.type
_entity_poly.pdbx_seq_one_letter_code
_entity_poly.pdbx_strand_id
1 'polypeptide(L)'
;MKTFIKILFVLILANTQHSFSQSFPINIADNVSEWGAPINCEFNGYKMTVRVKLNKHMGTTCFYDVEFTNNSGKNFNGFAGINRPDDNTVYRHNAVQLKLKPGESVTYLNVEKRECKLSLSKKRDQVKICRDCNPYIAFILD
;
A
#
# COMPACT_ATOMS: atom_id res chain seq x y z
N MET A 1 34.25 52.56 -6.67
CA MET A 1 32.92 52.65 -6.03
C MET A 1 32.04 51.56 -6.62
N LYS A 2 31.62 50.59 -5.80
CA LYS A 2 30.86 49.41 -6.19
C LYS A 2 29.37 49.70 -5.99
N THR A 3 28.54 49.53 -7.02
CA THR A 3 27.08 49.58 -6.85
C THR A 3 26.52 48.21 -7.22
N PHE A 4 26.16 47.46 -6.19
CA PHE A 4 25.52 46.14 -6.27
C PHE A 4 24.06 46.30 -6.70
N ILE A 5 23.70 45.76 -7.86
CA ILE A 5 22.30 45.54 -8.24
C ILE A 5 21.86 44.20 -7.63
N LYS A 6 21.08 44.28 -6.55
CA LYS A 6 20.31 43.17 -5.99
C LYS A 6 19.08 42.95 -6.86
N ILE A 7 19.06 41.89 -7.67
CA ILE A 7 17.81 41.37 -8.22
C ILE A 7 17.49 40.05 -7.52
N LEU A 8 16.35 40.10 -6.86
CA LEU A 8 15.72 39.10 -6.01
C LEU A 8 15.32 37.88 -6.86
N PHE A 9 16.04 36.77 -6.71
CA PHE A 9 15.59 35.46 -7.19
C PHE A 9 14.48 34.96 -6.26
N VAL A 10 13.22 35.13 -6.67
CA VAL A 10 12.08 34.44 -6.05
C VAL A 10 12.09 33.00 -6.57
N LEU A 11 12.75 32.10 -5.84
CA LEU A 11 12.63 30.66 -6.05
C LEU A 11 11.23 30.23 -5.59
N ILE A 12 10.34 30.01 -6.55
CA ILE A 12 9.11 29.27 -6.35
C ILE A 12 9.53 27.82 -6.09
N LEU A 13 9.72 27.48 -4.80
CA LEU A 13 9.75 26.09 -4.35
C LEU A 13 8.34 25.55 -4.58
N ALA A 14 8.09 25.01 -5.76
CA ALA A 14 7.06 24.02 -5.94
C ALA A 14 7.40 22.90 -4.95
N ASN A 15 6.71 22.87 -3.81
CA ASN A 15 6.71 21.72 -2.91
C ASN A 15 6.11 20.56 -3.69
N THR A 16 6.93 19.87 -4.48
CA THR A 16 6.60 18.53 -4.93
C THR A 16 6.61 17.68 -3.67
N GLN A 17 5.43 17.51 -3.06
CA GLN A 17 5.23 16.52 -2.00
C GLN A 17 5.40 15.14 -2.63
N HIS A 18 6.65 14.73 -2.81
CA HIS A 18 6.99 13.33 -3.04
C HIS A 18 6.65 12.59 -1.75
N SER A 19 5.40 12.12 -1.68
CA SER A 19 5.01 11.16 -0.66
C SER A 19 5.78 9.89 -0.95
N PHE A 20 6.88 9.68 -0.24
CA PHE A 20 7.62 8.42 -0.31
C PHE A 20 6.70 7.32 0.23
N SER A 21 6.22 6.48 -0.67
CA SER A 21 5.59 5.21 -0.32
C SER A 21 6.64 4.31 0.33
N GLN A 22 6.32 3.71 1.46
CA GLN A 22 7.08 2.57 1.99
C GLN A 22 6.25 1.31 1.80
N SER A 23 6.87 0.30 1.18
CA SER A 23 6.23 -0.94 0.81
C SER A 23 6.69 -2.10 1.71
N PHE A 24 5.77 -2.95 2.15
CA PHE A 24 6.03 -4.13 2.97
C PHE A 24 5.48 -5.38 2.28
N PRO A 25 6.22 -6.50 2.25
CA PRO A 25 5.72 -7.72 1.61
C PRO A 25 4.47 -8.21 2.34
N ILE A 26 3.46 -8.69 1.59
CA ILE A 26 2.27 -9.28 2.21
C ILE A 26 2.41 -10.79 2.40
N ASN A 27 1.88 -11.30 3.50
CA ASN A 27 1.84 -12.72 3.83
C ASN A 27 0.52 -13.31 3.32
N ILE A 28 0.56 -14.00 2.18
CA ILE A 28 -0.62 -14.72 1.66
C ILE A 28 -0.64 -16.11 2.27
N ALA A 29 -1.76 -16.46 2.92
CA ALA A 29 -2.03 -17.81 3.43
C ALA A 29 -1.91 -18.89 2.34
N ASP A 30 -1.84 -20.15 2.75
CA ASP A 30 -1.69 -21.26 1.81
C ASP A 30 -2.98 -21.63 1.07
N ASN A 31 -4.14 -21.14 1.56
CA ASN A 31 -5.42 -21.30 0.89
C ASN A 31 -6.10 -19.96 0.61
N VAL A 32 -6.98 -19.98 -0.39
CA VAL A 32 -7.91 -18.90 -0.67
C VAL A 32 -8.91 -18.79 0.49
N SER A 33 -9.36 -17.56 0.77
CA SER A 33 -10.29 -17.22 1.84
C SER A 33 -9.77 -17.45 3.27
N GLU A 34 -8.46 -17.63 3.42
CA GLU A 34 -7.78 -17.66 4.73
C GLU A 34 -6.96 -16.39 4.97
N TRP A 35 -7.00 -15.91 6.22
CA TRP A 35 -6.16 -14.80 6.65
C TRP A 35 -4.72 -15.27 6.80
N GLY A 36 -3.81 -14.56 6.14
CA GLY A 36 -2.38 -14.74 6.35
C GLY A 36 -1.92 -14.23 7.72
N ALA A 37 -0.68 -14.57 8.05
CA ALA A 37 -0.04 -14.11 9.27
C ALA A 37 0.07 -12.58 9.30
N PRO A 38 -0.15 -11.94 10.45
CA PRO A 38 -0.03 -10.49 10.58
C PRO A 38 1.38 -10.01 10.25
N ILE A 39 1.44 -8.84 9.61
CA ILE A 39 2.68 -8.14 9.29
C ILE A 39 2.68 -6.86 10.12
N ASN A 40 3.78 -6.60 10.82
CA ASN A 40 3.98 -5.34 11.53
C ASN A 40 4.79 -4.41 10.65
N CYS A 41 4.20 -3.26 10.34
CA CYS A 41 4.78 -2.23 9.48
C CYS A 41 5.09 -0.99 10.32
N GLU A 42 6.27 -0.42 10.14
CA GLU A 42 6.60 0.89 10.70
C GLU A 42 6.81 1.89 9.56
N PHE A 43 5.92 2.87 9.45
CA PHE A 43 5.92 3.88 8.39
C PHE A 43 5.86 5.26 9.00
N ASN A 44 6.88 6.09 8.79
CA ASN A 44 6.94 7.47 9.29
C ASN A 44 6.59 7.62 10.80
N GLY A 45 7.09 6.69 11.61
CA GLY A 45 6.83 6.61 13.06
C GLY A 45 5.41 6.15 13.43
N TYR A 46 4.60 5.72 12.47
CA TYR A 46 3.35 5.00 12.71
C TYR A 46 3.63 3.49 12.72
N LYS A 47 3.06 2.80 13.71
CA LYS A 47 3.10 1.35 13.83
C LYS A 47 1.76 0.79 13.39
N MET A 48 1.75 -0.01 12.35
CA MET A 48 0.56 -0.64 11.79
C MET A 48 0.69 -2.16 11.84
N THR A 49 -0.40 -2.87 12.11
CA THR A 49 -0.49 -4.30 11.78
C THR A 49 -1.38 -4.45 10.56
N VAL A 50 -0.93 -5.25 9.59
CA VAL A 50 -1.67 -5.57 8.37
C VAL A 50 -1.90 -7.07 8.30
N ARG A 51 -3.13 -7.48 7.98
CA ARG A 51 -3.46 -8.87 7.61
C ARG A 51 -4.13 -8.86 6.26
N VAL A 52 -3.83 -9.88 5.46
CA VAL A 52 -4.40 -10.02 4.11
C VAL A 52 -5.06 -11.38 3.97
N LYS A 53 -6.17 -11.42 3.24
CA LYS A 53 -6.85 -12.65 2.84
C LYS A 53 -7.06 -12.60 1.35
N LEU A 54 -6.50 -13.56 0.62
CA LEU A 54 -6.75 -13.70 -0.82
C LEU A 54 -8.18 -14.21 -1.02
N ASN A 55 -9.00 -13.47 -1.76
CA ASN A 55 -10.37 -13.90 -2.07
C ASN A 55 -10.44 -14.67 -3.37
N LYS A 56 -9.83 -14.14 -4.42
CA LYS A 56 -9.85 -14.73 -5.75
C LYS A 56 -8.82 -14.09 -6.66
N HIS A 57 -8.53 -14.77 -7.75
CA HIS A 57 -7.79 -14.27 -8.90
C HIS A 57 -8.68 -14.31 -10.15
N MET A 58 -8.74 -13.20 -10.90
CA MET A 58 -9.50 -13.08 -12.15
C MET A 58 -8.69 -12.32 -13.20
N GLY A 59 -8.47 -12.94 -14.35
CA GLY A 59 -7.67 -12.33 -15.43
C GLY A 59 -6.21 -12.12 -15.02
N THR A 60 -5.83 -10.88 -14.78
CA THR A 60 -4.52 -10.43 -14.28
C THR A 60 -4.62 -9.78 -12.89
N THR A 61 -5.76 -9.91 -12.22
CA THR A 61 -6.04 -9.22 -10.95
C THR A 61 -6.23 -10.20 -9.81
N CYS A 62 -5.53 -9.97 -8.71
CA CYS A 62 -5.77 -10.61 -7.43
C CYS A 62 -6.61 -9.69 -6.54
N PHE A 63 -7.61 -10.23 -5.87
CA PHE A 63 -8.51 -9.51 -4.98
C PHE A 63 -8.26 -9.95 -3.54
N TYR A 64 -8.04 -9.00 -2.65
CA TYR A 64 -7.74 -9.24 -1.25
C TYR A 64 -8.74 -8.54 -0.34
N ASP A 65 -9.06 -9.16 0.78
CA ASP A 65 -9.51 -8.40 1.94
C ASP A 65 -8.26 -8.01 2.74
N VAL A 66 -8.22 -6.77 3.21
CA VAL A 66 -7.07 -6.23 3.94
C VAL A 66 -7.55 -5.59 5.22
N GLU A 67 -7.06 -6.11 6.34
CA GLU A 67 -7.27 -5.54 7.66
C GLU A 67 -6.07 -4.67 8.03
N PHE A 68 -6.34 -3.43 8.42
CA PHE A 68 -5.36 -2.48 8.94
C PHE A 68 -5.69 -2.19 10.40
N THR A 69 -4.70 -2.29 11.27
CA THR A 69 -4.80 -1.92 12.69
C THR A 69 -3.76 -0.85 13.01
N ASN A 70 -4.18 0.24 13.64
CA ASN A 70 -3.28 1.28 14.11
C ASN A 70 -2.78 0.97 15.52
N ASN A 71 -1.53 0.51 15.62
CA ASN A 71 -0.86 0.23 16.90
C ASN A 71 -0.01 1.40 17.39
N SER A 72 -0.06 2.55 16.70
CA SER A 72 0.66 3.73 17.14
C SER A 72 -0.10 4.46 18.25
N GLY A 73 0.61 5.29 19.02
CA GLY A 73 0.01 6.16 20.02
C GLY A 73 -0.68 7.41 19.46
N LYS A 74 -0.80 7.53 18.12
CA LYS A 74 -1.35 8.71 17.43
C LYS A 74 -2.36 8.30 16.34
N ASN A 75 -3.24 9.22 15.96
CA ASN A 75 -4.20 8.99 14.88
C ASN A 75 -3.46 8.84 13.54
N PHE A 76 -3.83 7.84 12.75
CA PHE A 76 -3.38 7.70 11.36
C PHE A 76 -4.43 8.32 10.42
N ASN A 77 -3.99 9.21 9.53
CA ASN A 77 -4.78 9.70 8.41
C ASN A 77 -3.94 9.60 7.13
N GLY A 78 -4.39 8.81 6.16
CA GLY A 78 -3.63 8.57 4.96
C GLY A 78 -4.30 7.59 4.02
N PHE A 79 -3.52 7.01 3.12
CA PHE A 79 -3.94 6.02 2.15
C PHE A 79 -3.06 4.78 2.27
N ALA A 80 -3.65 3.63 1.98
CA ALA A 80 -2.92 2.39 1.80
C ALA A 80 -3.39 1.64 0.56
N GLY A 81 -2.53 0.85 -0.06
CA GLY A 81 -2.90 0.04 -1.23
C GLY A 81 -1.96 -1.13 -1.44
N ILE A 82 -2.34 -2.08 -2.29
CA ILE A 82 -1.48 -3.20 -2.66
C ILE A 82 -0.78 -2.88 -3.99
N ASN A 83 0.54 -2.78 -3.94
CA ASN A 83 1.42 -2.37 -5.03
C ASN A 83 2.45 -3.43 -5.40
N ARG A 84 3.34 -3.08 -6.34
CA ARG A 84 4.58 -3.82 -6.63
C ARG A 84 5.71 -3.33 -5.71
N PRO A 85 6.75 -4.15 -5.46
CA PRO A 85 7.91 -3.74 -4.67
C PRO A 85 8.67 -2.53 -5.24
N ASP A 86 8.70 -2.40 -6.56
CA ASP A 86 9.38 -1.33 -7.30
C ASP A 86 8.50 -0.11 -7.57
N ASP A 87 7.21 -0.18 -7.22
CA ASP A 87 6.28 0.91 -7.40
C ASP A 87 6.13 1.73 -6.12
N ASN A 88 6.86 2.85 -6.10
CA ASN A 88 6.79 3.84 -5.02
C ASN A 88 5.55 4.75 -5.12
N THR A 89 4.60 4.45 -6.01
CA THR A 89 3.41 5.26 -6.24
C THR A 89 2.17 4.56 -5.72
N VAL A 90 1.59 5.03 -4.61
CA VAL A 90 0.23 4.60 -4.26
C VAL A 90 -0.75 5.45 -5.06
N TYR A 91 -1.31 4.86 -6.11
CA TYR A 91 -2.35 5.52 -6.89
C TYR A 91 -3.62 5.66 -6.04
N ARG A 92 -4.00 6.89 -5.69
CA ARG A 92 -5.17 7.19 -4.84
C ARG A 92 -6.48 6.51 -5.31
N HIS A 93 -6.63 6.24 -6.61
CA HIS A 93 -7.82 5.57 -7.17
C HIS A 93 -7.88 4.05 -6.90
N ASN A 94 -6.76 3.41 -6.58
CA ASN A 94 -6.68 1.98 -6.19
C ASN A 94 -6.36 1.82 -4.69
N ALA A 95 -6.20 2.93 -3.98
CA ALA A 95 -5.88 2.96 -2.57
C ALA A 95 -7.15 3.11 -1.74
N VAL A 96 -7.07 2.65 -0.49
CA VAL A 96 -8.09 2.84 0.53
C VAL A 96 -7.67 4.00 1.43
N GLN A 97 -8.62 4.88 1.75
CA GLN A 97 -8.38 5.95 2.72
C GLN A 97 -8.51 5.41 4.13
N LEU A 98 -7.46 5.53 4.93
CA LEU A 98 -7.42 5.12 6.33
C LEU A 98 -7.55 6.34 7.26
N LYS A 99 -8.50 6.27 8.18
CA LYS A 99 -8.64 7.21 9.30
C LYS A 99 -8.82 6.39 10.58
N LEU A 100 -7.73 6.13 11.28
CA LEU A 100 -7.70 5.19 12.40
C LEU A 100 -7.16 5.83 13.66
N LYS A 101 -7.91 5.74 14.76
CA LYS A 101 -7.44 6.08 16.10
C LYS A 101 -6.48 5.01 16.65
N PRO A 102 -5.69 5.31 17.69
CA PRO A 102 -4.91 4.29 18.40
C PRO A 102 -5.76 3.09 18.81
N GLY A 103 -5.31 1.89 18.46
CA GLY A 103 -5.99 0.61 18.73
C GLY A 103 -7.14 0.27 17.80
N GLU A 104 -7.51 1.15 16.86
CA GLU A 104 -8.60 0.91 15.92
C GLU A 104 -8.16 0.01 14.77
N SER A 105 -9.08 -0.82 14.29
CA SER A 105 -8.89 -1.64 13.09
C SER A 105 -10.04 -1.46 12.11
N VAL A 106 -9.73 -1.65 10.82
CA VAL A 106 -10.70 -1.61 9.72
C VAL A 106 -10.33 -2.67 8.69
N THR A 107 -11.34 -3.30 8.09
CA THR A 107 -11.16 -4.21 6.96
C THR A 107 -11.73 -3.60 5.69
N TYR A 108 -10.91 -3.54 4.64
CA TYR A 108 -11.36 -3.21 3.30
C TYR A 108 -11.50 -4.48 2.47
N LEU A 109 -12.60 -4.57 1.75
CA LEU A 109 -12.93 -5.73 0.93
C LEU A 109 -12.50 -5.51 -0.52
N ASN A 110 -12.04 -6.58 -1.17
CA ASN A 110 -11.69 -6.60 -2.60
C ASN A 110 -10.67 -5.53 -3.04
N VAL A 111 -9.68 -5.23 -2.19
CA VAL A 111 -8.52 -4.43 -2.59
C VAL A 111 -7.78 -5.15 -3.71
N GLU A 112 -7.53 -4.45 -4.80
CA GLU A 112 -7.04 -5.05 -6.03
C GLU A 112 -5.52 -4.93 -6.14
N LYS A 113 -4.86 -6.04 -6.47
CA LYS A 113 -3.54 -6.02 -7.12
C LYS A 113 -3.72 -6.40 -8.58
N ARG A 114 -3.58 -5.41 -9.45
CA ARG A 114 -3.64 -5.59 -10.91
C ARG A 114 -2.29 -5.96 -11.50
N GLU A 115 -2.31 -6.31 -12.78
CA GLU A 115 -1.12 -6.57 -13.61
C GLU A 115 -0.23 -7.70 -13.08
N CYS A 116 -0.87 -8.73 -12.51
CA CYS A 116 -0.26 -10.02 -12.25
C CYS A 116 -0.09 -10.80 -13.55
N LYS A 117 0.87 -11.74 -13.59
CA LYS A 117 1.11 -12.56 -14.77
C LYS A 117 -0.17 -13.30 -15.15
N LEU A 118 -0.54 -13.17 -16.43
CA LEU A 118 -1.70 -13.86 -16.97
C LEU A 118 -1.43 -15.36 -16.93
N SER A 119 -2.33 -16.10 -16.29
CA SER A 119 -2.28 -17.55 -16.30
C SER A 119 -3.33 -18.08 -17.25
N LEU A 120 -2.94 -18.94 -18.19
CA LEU A 120 -3.85 -19.53 -19.19
C LEU A 120 -4.38 -20.92 -18.79
N SER A 121 -3.89 -21.50 -17.69
CA SER A 121 -4.30 -22.84 -17.24
C SER A 121 -5.72 -22.85 -16.66
N LYS A 122 -6.46 -23.96 -16.75
CA LYS A 122 -7.80 -24.11 -16.15
C LYS A 122 -7.78 -24.61 -14.70
N LYS A 123 -6.71 -25.29 -14.26
CA LYS A 123 -6.49 -25.72 -12.86
C LYS A 123 -5.41 -24.84 -12.24
N ARG A 124 -5.81 -23.65 -11.80
CA ARG A 124 -4.89 -22.65 -11.27
C ARG A 124 -4.86 -22.69 -9.76
N ASP A 125 -3.67 -22.90 -9.22
CA ASP A 125 -3.36 -22.50 -7.86
C ASP A 125 -3.37 -20.96 -7.80
N GLN A 126 -4.48 -20.40 -7.32
CA GLN A 126 -4.69 -18.96 -7.23
C GLN A 126 -3.72 -18.33 -6.22
N VAL A 127 -3.42 -19.05 -5.12
CA VAL A 127 -2.48 -18.62 -4.09
C VAL A 127 -1.11 -18.46 -4.71
N LYS A 128 -0.63 -19.47 -5.44
CA LYS A 128 0.66 -19.40 -6.14
C LYS A 128 0.73 -18.23 -7.12
N ILE A 129 -0.29 -18.04 -7.96
CA ILE A 129 -0.30 -16.94 -8.95
C ILE A 129 -0.21 -15.58 -8.25
N CYS A 130 -1.02 -15.39 -7.21
CA CYS A 130 -1.07 -14.13 -6.48
C CYS A 130 0.18 -13.89 -5.63
N ARG A 131 0.82 -14.95 -5.12
CA ARG A 131 2.12 -14.90 -4.45
C ARG A 131 3.25 -14.56 -5.44
N ASP A 132 3.26 -15.19 -6.62
CA ASP A 132 4.23 -14.91 -7.69
C ASP A 132 4.07 -13.50 -8.29
N CYS A 133 2.90 -12.84 -8.09
CA CYS A 133 2.68 -11.44 -8.41
C CYS A 133 3.48 -10.48 -7.49
N ASN A 134 4.10 -11.03 -6.44
CA ASN A 134 4.91 -10.33 -5.44
C ASN A 134 4.26 -9.04 -4.91
N PRO A 135 3.05 -9.12 -4.32
CA PRO A 135 2.33 -7.96 -3.83
C PRO A 135 2.93 -7.39 -2.53
N TYR A 136 2.93 -6.06 -2.43
CA TYR A 136 3.37 -5.32 -1.24
C TYR A 136 2.27 -4.38 -0.78
N ILE A 137 2.12 -4.18 0.53
CA ILE A 137 1.29 -3.10 1.06
C ILE A 137 2.11 -1.81 1.11
N ALA A 138 1.53 -0.73 0.64
CA ALA A 138 2.16 0.58 0.57
C ALA A 138 1.32 1.63 1.30
N PHE A 139 1.96 2.58 1.99
CA PHE A 139 1.30 3.66 2.73
C PHE A 139 1.72 5.03 2.23
N ILE A 140 0.78 5.97 2.22
CA ILE A 140 1.00 7.41 1.98
C ILE A 140 0.23 8.21 3.03
N LEU A 141 0.81 9.30 3.54
CA LEU A 141 0.10 10.24 4.40
C LEU A 141 -0.74 11.19 3.55
N ASP A 142 -1.92 11.56 4.05
CA ASP A 142 -2.76 12.60 3.44
C ASP A 142 -2.23 14.00 3.78
#